data_AF-A0A953CJ98-F1
#
_entry.id   AF-A0A953CJ98-F1
#
_cell.length_a   1.000
_cell.length_b   1.000
_cell.length_c   1.000
_cell.angle_alpha   90.00
_cell.angle_beta   90.00
_cell.angle_gamma   90.00
#
_symmetry.space_group_name_H-M   'P 1'
#
loop_
_entity.id
_entity.type
_entity.pdbx_description
1 polymer ?
#
loop_
_entity_poly.entity_id
_entity_poly.type
_entity_poly.pdbx_seq_one_letter_code
_entity_poly.pdbx_strand_id
1 'polypeptide(L)'
;MLFKRNNQNGSASIARRLSLQAVALLAITLAVISTGMAVVAEGRSRDRLVQGAGDKAAAVADSVDAFDATARLMTERAYRPFRQKFADVFELDAEANMLKSWGMLLNGDHSEVDTFNKSNGGVATIFMRKGDDFERIATSLKKENGDRAVGTLLARAHPAYALTLAGKTYTGRAVLFGKPYMTHYEPVKDAAGKIVGILFIGFDITDFQASLNRLVEKTTFFESGGTVIIEPRANDAEAIFVSHPTAAGKKVLEVNPQAGPMLAAMRASEDAFVPSSVPLYNASIKSPWAVKRTAKTGGWWIVAEVSDDEAMASHWQTIYLFWALLAGCTALLGAGLFVLIRRNVSAPLRELTTAVTTVAQGDLTKTFHSDRRDEVGVLVREVENMRQRFLDMMRQLRSAADNIGTASSEIATGNQDLSARTEQTASNLQETAASMEQLTSTVRQSADAAR
;
A
#
# COMPACT_ATOMS: atom_id res chain seq x y z
N MET A 1 52.32 18.13 45.22
CA MET A 1 52.25 17.23 44.06
C MET A 1 50.81 16.81 43.83
N LEU A 2 50.06 17.57 43.05
CA LEU A 2 48.69 17.26 42.64
C LEU A 2 48.53 17.72 41.18
N PHE A 3 48.90 16.86 40.22
CA PHE A 3 48.67 17.14 38.80
C PHE A 3 47.27 16.67 38.42
N LYS A 4 46.43 17.67 38.19
CA LYS A 4 45.02 17.63 37.79
C LYS A 4 44.91 16.95 36.42
N ARG A 5 44.35 15.74 36.37
CA ARG A 5 43.83 15.11 35.14
C ARG A 5 42.70 15.99 34.62
N ASN A 6 42.98 16.83 33.63
CA ASN A 6 41.97 17.69 33.02
C ASN A 6 41.15 16.87 32.01
N ASN A 7 39.86 16.78 32.31
CA ASN A 7 38.85 16.04 31.58
C ASN A 7 38.52 16.78 30.27
N GLN A 8 39.18 16.43 29.15
CA GLN A 8 38.76 16.90 27.82
C GLN A 8 37.56 16.08 27.36
N ASN A 9 36.37 16.58 27.68
CA ASN A 9 35.13 16.17 27.04
C ASN A 9 35.26 16.37 25.53
N GLY A 10 35.32 15.25 24.80
CA GLY A 10 35.55 15.20 23.36
C GLY A 10 34.44 15.88 22.56
N SER A 11 34.71 17.09 22.08
CA SER A 11 33.96 17.66 20.97
C SER A 11 34.14 16.74 19.76
N ALA A 12 33.07 16.06 19.34
CA ALA A 12 33.10 15.23 18.13
C ALA A 12 33.70 16.03 16.96
N SER A 13 34.73 15.48 16.32
CA SER A 13 35.38 16.08 15.13
C SER A 13 34.33 16.55 14.12
N ILE A 14 34.54 17.71 13.51
CA ILE A 14 33.65 18.31 12.49
C ILE A 14 33.31 17.28 11.41
N ALA A 15 34.30 16.46 11.02
CA ALA A 15 34.13 15.41 10.03
C ALA A 15 33.13 14.32 10.47
N ARG A 16 33.11 13.95 11.77
CA ARG A 16 32.12 13.01 12.31
C ARG A 16 30.71 13.60 12.32
N ARG A 17 30.58 14.90 12.59
CA ARG A 17 29.27 15.59 12.53
C ARG A 17 28.76 15.67 11.09
N LEU A 18 29.61 16.06 10.14
CA LEU A 18 29.26 16.11 8.73
C LEU A 18 28.89 14.72 8.18
N SER A 19 29.65 13.68 8.53
CA SER A 19 29.34 12.31 8.09
C SER A 19 27.99 11.85 8.62
N LEU A 20 27.70 12.09 9.91
CA LEU A 20 26.43 11.72 10.51
C LEU A 20 25.26 12.48 9.87
N GLN A 21 25.44 13.78 9.59
CA GLN A 21 24.43 14.58 8.90
C GLN A 21 24.20 14.09 7.47
N ALA A 22 25.25 13.78 6.71
CA ALA A 22 25.12 13.25 5.35
C ALA A 22 24.41 11.90 5.31
N VAL A 23 24.77 10.97 6.21
CA VAL A 23 24.09 9.66 6.34
C VAL A 23 22.64 9.84 6.76
N ALA A 24 22.37 10.72 7.73
CA ALA A 24 21.01 11.00 8.18
C ALA A 24 20.14 11.57 7.05
N LEU A 25 20.67 12.52 6.28
CA LEU A 25 19.96 13.15 5.17
C LEU A 25 19.67 12.12 4.05
N LEU A 26 20.65 11.28 3.72
CA LEU A 26 20.48 10.17 2.76
C LEU A 26 19.43 9.16 3.26
N ALA A 27 19.52 8.75 4.52
CA ALA A 27 18.56 7.83 5.15
C ALA A 27 17.14 8.40 5.13
N ILE A 28 16.97 9.68 5.42
CA ILE A 28 15.67 10.37 5.36
C ILE A 28 15.14 10.37 3.92
N THR A 29 15.96 10.74 2.92
CA THR A 29 15.52 10.75 1.53
C THR A 29 15.09 9.36 1.04
N LEU A 30 15.87 8.33 1.35
CA LEU A 30 15.54 6.94 1.01
C LEU A 30 14.27 6.48 1.72
N ALA A 31 14.11 6.82 3.00
CA ALA A 31 12.89 6.49 3.76
C ALA A 31 11.66 7.16 3.14
N VAL A 32 11.71 8.46 2.81
CA VAL A 32 10.60 9.18 2.19
C VAL A 32 10.19 8.55 0.84
N ILE A 33 11.17 8.30 -0.04
CA ILE A 33 10.91 7.69 -1.35
C ILE A 33 10.31 6.29 -1.18
N SER A 34 10.89 5.49 -0.27
CA SER A 34 10.46 4.11 -0.02
C SER A 34 9.08 4.02 0.60
N THR A 35 8.75 4.90 1.54
CA THR A 35 7.40 5.03 2.10
C THR A 35 6.41 5.44 1.01
N GLY A 36 6.76 6.42 0.17
CA GLY A 36 5.90 6.80 -0.97
C GLY A 36 5.65 5.65 -1.94
N MET A 37 6.69 4.90 -2.31
CA MET A 37 6.55 3.72 -3.16
C MET A 37 5.73 2.61 -2.49
N ALA A 38 5.90 2.38 -1.18
CA ALA A 38 5.15 1.38 -0.44
C ALA A 38 3.65 1.68 -0.43
N VAL A 39 3.25 2.94 -0.17
CA VAL A 39 1.85 3.36 -0.20
C VAL A 39 1.23 3.18 -1.59
N VAL A 40 1.95 3.56 -2.65
CA VAL A 40 1.48 3.38 -4.03
C VAL A 40 1.38 1.89 -4.39
N ALA A 41 2.33 1.07 -3.95
CA ALA A 41 2.33 -0.37 -4.19
C ALA A 41 1.17 -1.06 -3.46
N GLU A 42 0.88 -0.68 -2.21
CA GLU A 42 -0.25 -1.18 -1.43
C GLU A 42 -1.57 -0.87 -2.13
N GLY A 43 -1.79 0.39 -2.51
CA GLY A 43 -3.00 0.81 -3.23
C GLY A 43 -3.21 0.02 -4.53
N ARG A 44 -2.16 -0.08 -5.36
CA ARG A 44 -2.22 -0.86 -6.61
C ARG A 44 -2.45 -2.35 -6.38
N SER A 45 -1.90 -2.91 -5.30
CA SER A 45 -2.08 -4.32 -4.94
C SER A 45 -3.54 -4.59 -4.57
N ARG A 46 -4.12 -3.73 -3.71
CA ARG A 46 -5.53 -3.79 -3.33
C ARG A 46 -6.46 -3.63 -4.53
N ASP A 47 -6.23 -2.64 -5.38
CA ASP A 47 -7.05 -2.41 -6.57
C ASP A 47 -7.10 -3.64 -7.48
N ARG A 48 -5.95 -4.29 -7.72
CA ARG A 48 -5.88 -5.51 -8.52
C ARG A 48 -6.64 -6.68 -7.89
N LEU A 49 -6.62 -6.80 -6.57
CA LEU A 49 -7.33 -7.85 -5.86
C LEU A 49 -8.84 -7.62 -5.88
N VAL A 50 -9.27 -6.38 -5.66
CA VAL A 50 -10.68 -5.98 -5.76
C VAL A 50 -11.20 -6.22 -7.18
N GLN A 51 -10.42 -5.83 -8.20
CA GLN A 51 -10.75 -6.14 -9.60
C GLN A 51 -10.81 -7.64 -9.85
N GLY A 52 -9.79 -8.41 -9.48
CA GLY A 52 -9.77 -9.85 -9.70
C GLY A 52 -10.90 -10.60 -8.98
N ALA A 53 -11.29 -10.16 -7.78
CA ALA A 53 -12.46 -10.70 -7.09
C ALA A 53 -13.76 -10.30 -7.78
N GLY A 54 -13.85 -9.04 -8.23
CA GLY A 54 -14.97 -8.55 -9.02
C GLY A 54 -15.16 -9.28 -10.35
N ASP A 55 -14.07 -9.61 -11.05
CA ASP A 55 -14.11 -10.33 -12.33
C ASP A 55 -14.58 -11.78 -12.15
N LYS A 56 -14.12 -12.46 -11.09
CA LYS A 56 -14.64 -13.79 -10.74
C LYS A 56 -16.12 -13.75 -10.35
N ALA A 57 -16.54 -12.75 -9.57
CA ALA A 57 -17.95 -12.55 -9.23
C ALA A 57 -18.80 -12.26 -10.48
N ALA A 58 -18.27 -11.45 -11.41
CA ALA A 58 -18.92 -11.15 -12.68
C ALA A 58 -19.08 -12.40 -13.54
N ALA A 59 -18.06 -13.27 -13.62
CA ALA A 59 -18.17 -14.53 -14.35
C ALA A 59 -19.27 -15.45 -13.79
N VAL A 60 -19.49 -15.45 -12.46
CA VAL A 60 -20.62 -16.17 -11.85
C VAL A 60 -21.95 -15.50 -12.21
N ALA A 61 -22.03 -14.17 -12.18
CA ALA A 61 -23.23 -13.43 -12.57
C ALA A 61 -23.61 -13.67 -14.04
N ASP A 62 -22.64 -13.60 -14.94
CA ASP A 62 -22.79 -13.89 -16.37
C ASP A 62 -23.23 -15.34 -16.61
N SER A 63 -22.70 -16.28 -15.82
CA SER A 63 -23.15 -17.68 -15.86
C SER A 63 -24.62 -17.79 -15.46
N VAL A 64 -25.03 -17.16 -14.34
CA VAL A 64 -26.44 -17.13 -13.90
C VAL A 64 -27.34 -16.57 -14.99
N ASP A 65 -26.93 -15.47 -15.63
CA ASP A 65 -27.68 -14.82 -16.70
C ASP A 65 -27.80 -15.71 -17.94
N ALA A 66 -26.69 -16.32 -18.38
CA ALA A 66 -26.69 -17.21 -19.54
C ALA A 66 -27.61 -18.42 -19.33
N PHE A 67 -27.57 -19.02 -18.14
CA PHE A 67 -28.46 -20.13 -17.80
C PHE A 67 -29.92 -19.68 -17.71
N ASP A 68 -30.21 -18.53 -17.10
CA ASP A 68 -31.59 -18.04 -17.02
C ASP A 68 -32.17 -17.75 -18.40
N ALA A 69 -31.41 -17.03 -19.24
CA ALA A 69 -31.80 -16.72 -20.61
C ALA A 69 -32.04 -17.99 -21.43
N THR A 70 -31.17 -19.00 -21.29
CA THR A 70 -31.32 -20.29 -21.96
C THR A 70 -32.57 -21.03 -21.49
N ALA A 71 -32.79 -21.11 -20.17
CA ALA A 71 -33.95 -21.78 -19.59
C ALA A 71 -35.27 -21.10 -20.01
N ARG A 72 -35.32 -19.76 -20.00
CA ARG A 72 -36.45 -18.97 -20.49
C ARG A 72 -36.75 -19.27 -21.95
N LEU A 73 -35.73 -19.17 -22.80
CA LEU A 73 -35.89 -19.39 -24.24
C LEU A 73 -36.30 -20.83 -24.55
N MET A 74 -35.76 -21.84 -23.85
CA MET A 74 -36.19 -23.23 -23.97
C MET A 74 -37.65 -23.40 -23.55
N THR A 75 -38.05 -22.79 -22.43
CA THR A 75 -39.42 -22.83 -21.94
C THR A 75 -40.38 -22.19 -22.94
N GLU A 76 -40.10 -20.98 -23.43
CA GLU A 76 -40.92 -20.30 -24.42
C GLU A 76 -41.02 -21.06 -25.75
N ARG A 77 -39.92 -21.68 -26.20
CA ARG A 77 -39.93 -22.53 -27.40
C ARG A 77 -40.77 -23.78 -27.21
N ALA A 78 -40.68 -24.44 -26.05
CA ALA A 78 -41.50 -25.60 -25.72
C ALA A 78 -42.98 -25.24 -25.51
N TYR A 79 -43.27 -23.99 -25.14
CA TYR A 79 -44.63 -23.52 -24.94
C TYR A 79 -45.42 -23.41 -26.25
N ARG A 80 -44.80 -22.97 -27.35
CA ARG A 80 -45.54 -22.72 -28.61
C ARG A 80 -46.32 -23.94 -29.12
N PRO A 81 -45.74 -25.16 -29.22
CA PRO A 81 -46.51 -26.33 -29.61
C PRO A 81 -47.61 -26.71 -28.61
N PHE A 82 -47.37 -26.50 -27.30
CA PHE A 82 -48.37 -26.73 -26.27
C PHE A 82 -49.56 -25.76 -26.40
N ARG A 83 -49.31 -24.48 -26.70
CA ARG A 83 -50.37 -23.48 -26.91
C ARG A 83 -51.31 -23.84 -28.06
N GLN A 84 -50.77 -24.41 -29.13
CA GLN A 84 -51.50 -24.83 -30.33
C GLN A 84 -52.45 -26.01 -30.09
N LYS A 85 -52.38 -26.68 -28.93
CA LYS A 85 -53.31 -27.74 -28.52
C LYS A 85 -54.65 -27.20 -28.02
N PHE A 86 -54.80 -25.89 -27.92
CA PHE A 86 -55.98 -25.25 -27.37
C PHE A 86 -56.46 -24.12 -28.27
N ALA A 87 -57.75 -23.79 -28.18
CA ALA A 87 -58.37 -22.68 -28.86
C ALA A 87 -57.71 -21.34 -28.48
N ASP A 88 -57.72 -20.37 -29.40
CA ASP A 88 -57.24 -19.02 -29.11
C ASP A 88 -58.08 -18.33 -28.02
N VAL A 89 -59.36 -18.71 -27.96
CA VAL A 89 -60.37 -18.19 -27.05
C VAL A 89 -60.99 -19.33 -26.25
N PHE A 90 -61.18 -19.14 -24.94
CA PHE A 90 -61.84 -20.10 -24.07
C PHE A 90 -63.26 -19.68 -23.71
N GLU A 91 -64.10 -20.67 -23.43
CA GLU A 91 -65.47 -20.46 -22.95
C GLU A 91 -65.54 -20.81 -21.47
N LEU A 92 -65.87 -19.82 -20.63
CA LEU A 92 -66.05 -20.01 -19.20
C LEU A 92 -67.53 -19.96 -18.83
N ASP A 93 -68.03 -21.06 -18.29
CA ASP A 93 -69.29 -21.12 -17.57
C ASP A 93 -68.99 -20.92 -16.08
N ALA A 94 -69.22 -19.70 -15.59
CA ALA A 94 -68.91 -19.32 -14.22
C ALA A 94 -69.88 -19.94 -13.19
N GLU A 95 -71.11 -20.26 -13.59
CA GLU A 95 -72.09 -20.88 -12.70
C GLU A 95 -71.79 -22.38 -12.54
N ALA A 96 -71.49 -23.06 -13.63
CA ALA A 96 -71.15 -24.48 -13.62
C ALA A 96 -69.67 -24.78 -13.30
N ASN A 97 -68.82 -23.75 -13.15
CA ASN A 97 -67.37 -23.87 -12.96
C ASN A 97 -66.69 -24.72 -14.07
N MET A 98 -67.08 -24.50 -15.32
CA MET A 98 -66.55 -25.24 -16.47
C MET A 98 -65.80 -24.32 -17.43
N LEU A 99 -64.60 -24.75 -17.82
CA LEU A 99 -63.80 -24.09 -18.86
C LEU A 99 -63.71 -25.00 -20.08
N LYS A 100 -63.97 -24.46 -21.27
CA LYS A 100 -63.92 -25.21 -22.53
C LYS A 100 -62.95 -24.59 -23.54
N SER A 101 -62.39 -25.46 -24.38
CA SER A 101 -61.59 -25.13 -25.55
C SER A 101 -62.14 -25.91 -26.74
N TRP A 102 -62.48 -25.24 -27.85
CA TRP A 102 -63.16 -25.86 -28.99
C TRP A 102 -64.42 -26.67 -28.60
N GLY A 103 -65.15 -26.19 -27.58
CA GLY A 103 -66.31 -26.88 -27.01
C GLY A 103 -65.99 -28.10 -26.12
N MET A 104 -64.73 -28.54 -26.03
CA MET A 104 -64.30 -29.64 -25.17
C MET A 104 -64.04 -29.16 -23.74
N LEU A 105 -64.53 -29.89 -22.74
CA LEU A 105 -64.35 -29.59 -21.32
C LEU A 105 -62.89 -29.81 -20.89
N LEU A 106 -62.26 -28.79 -20.29
CA LEU A 106 -60.88 -28.86 -19.81
C LEU A 106 -60.77 -29.32 -18.34
N ASN A 107 -61.86 -29.21 -17.56
CA ASN A 107 -61.85 -29.57 -16.14
C ASN A 107 -61.60 -31.08 -15.96
N GLY A 108 -60.51 -31.43 -15.28
CA GLY A 108 -60.12 -32.83 -15.06
C GLY A 108 -59.56 -33.55 -16.29
N ASP A 109 -59.52 -32.90 -17.46
CA ASP A 109 -58.87 -33.48 -18.64
C ASP A 109 -57.35 -33.27 -18.54
N HIS A 110 -56.65 -34.35 -18.24
CA HIS A 110 -55.19 -34.35 -18.09
C HIS A 110 -54.45 -34.78 -19.36
N SER A 111 -55.14 -35.05 -20.47
CA SER A 111 -54.55 -35.64 -21.68
C SER A 111 -53.39 -34.83 -22.27
N GLU A 112 -53.61 -33.54 -22.56
CA GLU A 112 -52.60 -32.66 -23.15
C GLU A 112 -51.48 -32.30 -22.16
N VAL A 113 -51.80 -32.09 -20.88
CA VAL A 113 -50.78 -31.78 -19.84
C VAL A 113 -49.88 -32.97 -19.52
N ASP A 114 -50.40 -34.20 -19.63
CA ASP A 114 -49.62 -35.43 -19.48
C ASP A 114 -48.81 -35.73 -20.74
N THR A 115 -49.36 -35.46 -21.91
CA THR A 115 -48.64 -35.59 -23.18
C THR A 115 -47.43 -34.67 -23.20
N PHE A 116 -47.59 -33.42 -22.78
CA PHE A 116 -46.47 -32.49 -22.61
C PHE A 116 -45.43 -33.04 -21.62
N ASN A 117 -45.86 -33.57 -20.47
CA ASN A 117 -44.93 -34.13 -19.48
C ASN A 117 -44.12 -35.31 -20.01
N LYS A 118 -44.75 -36.22 -20.74
CA LYS A 118 -44.09 -37.38 -21.35
C LYS A 118 -43.13 -37.02 -22.48
N SER A 119 -43.47 -36.02 -23.29
CA SER A 119 -42.71 -35.67 -24.51
C SER A 119 -41.60 -34.65 -24.26
N ASN A 120 -41.81 -33.70 -23.34
CA ASN A 120 -40.85 -32.63 -23.06
C ASN A 120 -40.14 -32.78 -21.72
N GLY A 121 -40.62 -33.62 -20.80
CA GLY A 121 -40.06 -33.75 -19.45
C GLY A 121 -40.40 -32.60 -18.49
N GLY A 122 -41.14 -31.58 -18.96
CA GLY A 122 -41.66 -30.50 -18.13
C GLY A 122 -43.03 -30.81 -17.52
N VAL A 123 -43.58 -29.92 -16.70
CA VAL A 123 -44.95 -30.00 -16.19
C VAL A 123 -45.82 -28.99 -16.92
N ALA A 124 -47.13 -29.26 -17.00
CA ALA A 124 -48.11 -28.36 -17.57
C ALA A 124 -49.35 -28.25 -16.69
N THR A 125 -50.05 -27.12 -16.78
CA THR A 125 -51.26 -26.84 -16.01
C THR A 125 -52.19 -25.95 -16.83
N ILE A 126 -53.48 -26.20 -16.69
CA ILE A 126 -54.57 -25.32 -17.12
C ILE A 126 -55.21 -24.75 -15.85
N PHE A 127 -55.23 -23.42 -15.76
CA PHE A 127 -55.98 -22.72 -14.73
C PHE A 127 -57.28 -22.17 -15.30
N MET A 128 -58.33 -22.21 -14.49
CA MET A 128 -59.60 -21.57 -14.73
C MET A 128 -59.77 -20.38 -13.80
N ARG A 129 -60.33 -19.28 -14.30
CA ARG A 129 -60.70 -18.15 -13.45
C ARG A 129 -61.87 -18.51 -12.56
N LYS A 130 -61.74 -18.23 -11.27
CA LYS A 130 -62.75 -18.44 -10.23
C LYS A 130 -62.83 -17.19 -9.36
N GLY A 131 -63.84 -16.36 -9.63
CA GLY A 131 -63.90 -15.00 -9.09
C GLY A 131 -62.68 -14.18 -9.51
N ASP A 132 -61.89 -13.76 -8.53
CA ASP A 132 -60.65 -12.99 -8.73
C ASP A 132 -59.40 -13.86 -8.79
N ASP A 133 -59.51 -15.17 -8.52
CA ASP A 133 -58.38 -16.09 -8.46
C ASP A 133 -58.36 -17.08 -9.65
N PHE A 134 -57.29 -17.87 -9.72
CA PHE A 134 -57.09 -18.88 -10.75
C PHE A 134 -56.88 -20.24 -10.11
N GLU A 135 -57.76 -21.19 -10.39
CA GLU A 135 -57.74 -22.56 -9.86
C GLU A 135 -57.17 -23.54 -10.88
N ARG A 136 -56.25 -24.42 -10.45
CA ARG A 136 -55.72 -25.51 -11.29
C ARG A 136 -56.80 -26.55 -11.55
N ILE A 137 -57.34 -26.59 -12.78
CA ILE A 137 -58.38 -27.54 -13.18
C ILE A 137 -57.83 -28.78 -13.88
N ALA A 138 -56.64 -28.69 -14.48
CA ALA A 138 -55.91 -29.81 -15.05
C ALA A 138 -54.40 -29.61 -14.89
N THR A 139 -53.66 -30.61 -14.45
CA THR A 139 -52.20 -30.45 -14.25
C THR A 139 -51.45 -31.78 -14.21
N SER A 140 -50.25 -31.81 -14.80
CA SER A 140 -49.24 -32.89 -14.58
C SER A 140 -48.30 -32.60 -13.42
N LEU A 141 -48.27 -31.37 -12.89
CA LEU A 141 -47.55 -31.02 -11.67
C LEU A 141 -48.13 -31.77 -10.46
N LYS A 142 -47.25 -32.39 -9.68
CA LYS A 142 -47.55 -33.13 -8.46
C LYS A 142 -47.08 -32.38 -7.23
N LYS A 143 -47.79 -32.57 -6.12
CA LYS A 143 -47.41 -32.14 -4.78
C LYS A 143 -46.34 -33.08 -4.20
N GLU A 144 -45.81 -32.74 -3.04
CA GLU A 144 -44.81 -33.55 -2.33
C GLU A 144 -45.29 -34.98 -2.00
N ASN A 145 -46.61 -35.16 -1.79
CA ASN A 145 -47.22 -36.46 -1.53
C ASN A 145 -47.44 -37.32 -2.78
N GLY A 146 -47.09 -36.82 -3.98
CA GLY A 146 -47.24 -37.51 -5.26
C GLY A 146 -48.59 -37.29 -5.96
N ASP A 147 -49.57 -36.68 -5.30
CA ASP A 147 -50.87 -36.36 -5.90
C ASP A 147 -50.77 -35.16 -6.84
N ARG A 148 -51.65 -35.09 -7.84
CA ARG A 148 -51.72 -33.92 -8.72
C ARG A 148 -52.11 -32.66 -7.93
N ALA A 149 -51.56 -31.53 -8.34
CA ALA A 149 -51.83 -30.23 -7.74
C ALA A 149 -53.20 -29.62 -8.13
N VAL A 150 -54.19 -30.45 -8.49
CA VAL A 150 -55.54 -29.99 -8.87
C VAL A 150 -56.23 -29.30 -7.68
N GLY A 151 -57.02 -28.26 -7.98
CA GLY A 151 -57.74 -27.46 -7.00
C GLY A 151 -56.89 -26.42 -6.25
N THR A 152 -55.57 -26.40 -6.48
CA THR A 152 -54.72 -25.36 -5.88
C THR A 152 -54.86 -24.04 -6.64
N LEU A 153 -54.74 -22.91 -5.94
CA LEU A 153 -54.80 -21.58 -6.53
C LEU A 153 -53.42 -21.10 -6.96
N LEU A 154 -53.37 -20.22 -7.97
CA LEU A 154 -52.18 -19.41 -8.23
C LEU A 154 -52.01 -18.41 -7.08
N ALA A 155 -50.91 -18.52 -6.33
CA ALA A 155 -50.66 -17.65 -5.19
C ALA A 155 -50.58 -16.18 -5.61
N ARG A 156 -51.28 -15.29 -4.89
CA ARG A 156 -51.33 -13.85 -5.19
C ARG A 156 -49.97 -13.15 -5.09
N ALA A 157 -49.08 -13.65 -4.24
CA ALA A 157 -47.71 -13.16 -4.11
C ALA A 157 -46.80 -13.58 -5.28
N HIS A 158 -47.25 -14.48 -6.15
CA HIS A 158 -46.46 -14.94 -7.27
C HIS A 158 -46.35 -13.85 -8.35
N PRO A 159 -45.16 -13.57 -8.92
CA PRO A 159 -44.98 -12.51 -9.92
C PRO A 159 -45.89 -12.63 -11.16
N ALA A 160 -46.22 -13.87 -11.55
CA ALA A 160 -47.13 -14.13 -12.66
C ALA A 160 -48.56 -13.61 -12.42
N TYR A 161 -49.04 -13.58 -11.16
CA TYR A 161 -50.47 -13.34 -10.86
C TYR A 161 -50.94 -11.97 -11.35
N ALA A 162 -50.21 -10.91 -10.99
CA ALA A 162 -50.56 -9.55 -11.41
C ALA A 162 -50.41 -9.37 -12.93
N LEU A 163 -49.41 -10.01 -13.54
CA LEU A 163 -49.16 -9.92 -14.99
C LEU A 163 -50.26 -10.64 -15.78
N THR A 164 -50.65 -11.84 -15.38
CA THR A 164 -51.69 -12.61 -16.08
C THR A 164 -53.07 -11.96 -15.94
N LEU A 165 -53.39 -11.36 -14.79
CA LEU A 165 -54.58 -10.54 -14.63
C LEU A 165 -54.59 -9.33 -15.56
N ALA A 166 -53.44 -8.70 -15.79
CA ALA A 166 -53.27 -7.62 -16.76
C ALA A 166 -53.21 -8.11 -18.23
N GLY A 167 -53.40 -9.41 -18.48
CA GLY A 167 -53.34 -9.99 -19.82
C GLY A 167 -51.93 -10.09 -20.41
N LYS A 168 -50.88 -10.00 -19.56
CA LYS A 168 -49.48 -10.14 -19.96
C LYS A 168 -48.97 -11.54 -19.63
N THR A 169 -48.17 -12.08 -20.54
CA THR A 169 -47.44 -13.33 -20.34
C THR A 169 -46.32 -13.14 -19.34
N TYR A 170 -46.02 -14.18 -18.55
CA TYR A 170 -44.89 -14.20 -17.63
C TYR A 170 -44.04 -15.45 -17.85
N THR A 171 -42.75 -15.26 -18.12
CA THR A 171 -41.74 -16.30 -18.01
C THR A 171 -40.85 -15.99 -16.81
N GLY A 172 -40.47 -16.98 -16.01
CA GLY A 172 -39.52 -16.75 -14.91
C GLY A 172 -39.40 -17.91 -13.93
N ARG A 173 -38.46 -17.79 -12.99
CA ARG A 173 -38.23 -18.79 -11.94
C ARG A 173 -39.38 -18.78 -10.93
N ALA A 174 -39.73 -19.95 -10.43
CA ALA A 174 -40.70 -20.12 -9.36
C ALA A 174 -40.37 -21.38 -8.55
N VAL A 175 -40.60 -21.35 -7.23
CA VAL A 175 -40.56 -22.55 -6.40
C VAL A 175 -41.96 -23.12 -6.30
N LEU A 176 -42.16 -24.33 -6.80
CA LEU A 176 -43.44 -25.04 -6.80
C LEU A 176 -43.30 -26.34 -6.01
N PHE A 177 -44.02 -26.44 -4.89
CA PHE A 177 -43.99 -27.61 -3.99
C PHE A 177 -42.55 -28.02 -3.61
N GLY A 178 -41.77 -27.04 -3.17
CA GLY A 178 -40.38 -27.24 -2.72
C GLY A 178 -39.33 -27.37 -3.83
N LYS A 179 -39.73 -27.42 -5.11
CA LYS A 179 -38.79 -27.56 -6.24
C LYS A 179 -38.70 -26.30 -7.11
N PRO A 180 -37.51 -25.92 -7.57
CA PRO A 180 -37.34 -24.77 -8.46
C PRO A 180 -37.72 -25.15 -9.90
N TYR A 181 -38.52 -24.29 -10.55
CA TYR A 181 -38.91 -24.41 -11.94
C TYR A 181 -38.60 -23.13 -12.71
N MET A 182 -38.24 -23.27 -13.99
CA MET A 182 -38.44 -22.20 -14.97
C MET A 182 -39.84 -22.34 -15.54
N THR A 183 -40.65 -21.30 -15.43
CA THR A 183 -42.09 -21.35 -15.69
C THR A 183 -42.49 -20.36 -16.77
N HIS A 184 -43.58 -20.67 -17.47
CA HIS A 184 -44.22 -19.78 -18.43
C HIS A 184 -45.73 -19.81 -18.24
N TYR A 185 -46.34 -18.64 -18.18
CA TYR A 185 -47.77 -18.43 -17.96
C TYR A 185 -48.32 -17.51 -19.06
N GLU A 186 -49.29 -18.00 -19.83
CA GLU A 186 -50.01 -17.19 -20.81
C GLU A 186 -51.50 -17.11 -20.42
N PRO A 187 -52.04 -15.90 -20.21
CA PRO A 187 -53.47 -15.76 -19.95
C PRO A 187 -54.28 -15.93 -21.24
N VAL A 188 -55.39 -16.67 -21.15
CA VAL A 188 -56.31 -16.92 -22.26
C VAL A 188 -57.62 -16.16 -22.01
N LYS A 189 -58.10 -15.51 -23.07
CA LYS A 189 -59.30 -14.66 -23.05
C LYS A 189 -60.53 -15.40 -23.54
N ASP A 190 -61.71 -14.92 -23.16
CA ASP A 190 -62.98 -15.25 -23.81
C ASP A 190 -63.26 -14.32 -25.01
N ALA A 191 -64.38 -14.57 -25.71
CA ALA A 191 -64.77 -13.78 -26.88
C ALA A 191 -65.06 -12.30 -26.54
N ALA A 192 -65.36 -11.99 -25.27
CA ALA A 192 -65.54 -10.63 -24.76
C ALA A 192 -64.20 -9.97 -24.36
N GLY A 193 -63.07 -10.67 -24.51
CA GLY A 193 -61.74 -10.19 -24.17
C GLY A 193 -61.38 -10.28 -22.68
N LYS A 194 -62.22 -10.90 -21.84
CA LYS A 194 -61.96 -11.10 -20.42
C LYS A 194 -61.03 -12.29 -20.23
N ILE A 195 -60.05 -12.16 -19.33
CA ILE A 195 -59.18 -13.29 -18.95
C ILE A 195 -60.01 -14.33 -18.21
N VAL A 196 -60.05 -15.56 -18.73
CA VAL A 196 -60.86 -16.66 -18.20
C VAL A 196 -60.05 -17.91 -17.86
N GLY A 197 -58.82 -18.01 -18.33
CA GLY A 197 -57.91 -19.08 -17.97
C GLY A 197 -56.44 -18.69 -18.10
N ILE A 198 -55.55 -19.57 -17.64
CA ILE A 198 -54.10 -19.44 -17.83
C ILE A 198 -53.57 -20.80 -18.24
N LEU A 199 -52.79 -20.81 -19.32
CA LEU A 199 -52.00 -21.97 -19.71
C LEU A 199 -50.60 -21.82 -19.11
N PHE A 200 -50.13 -22.88 -18.46
CA PHE A 200 -48.86 -22.91 -17.77
C PHE A 200 -48.03 -24.10 -18.21
N ILE A 201 -46.73 -23.88 -18.37
CA ILE A 201 -45.73 -24.94 -18.37
C ILE A 201 -44.59 -24.59 -17.43
N GLY A 202 -43.84 -25.60 -16.98
CA GLY A 202 -42.60 -25.39 -16.25
C GLY A 202 -41.61 -26.54 -16.42
N PHE A 203 -40.33 -26.22 -16.39
CA PHE A 203 -39.24 -27.19 -16.41
C PHE A 203 -38.51 -27.17 -15.07
N ASP A 204 -38.29 -28.35 -14.49
CA ASP A 204 -37.54 -28.50 -13.25
C ASP A 204 -36.09 -28.05 -13.50
N ILE A 205 -35.61 -27.10 -12.69
CA ILE A 205 -34.24 -26.55 -12.78
C ILE A 205 -33.38 -26.94 -11.58
N THR A 206 -33.74 -28.02 -10.88
CA THR A 206 -32.99 -28.52 -9.70
C THR A 206 -31.52 -28.81 -10.05
N ASP A 207 -31.24 -29.47 -11.17
CA ASP A 207 -29.87 -29.78 -11.58
C ASP A 207 -29.06 -28.52 -11.93
N PHE A 208 -29.75 -27.50 -12.48
CA PHE A 208 -29.13 -26.19 -12.70
C PHE A 208 -28.80 -25.51 -11.37
N GLN A 209 -29.73 -25.49 -10.42
CA GLN A 209 -29.48 -24.93 -9.09
C GLN A 209 -28.32 -25.65 -8.40
N ALA A 210 -28.23 -26.98 -8.51
CA ALA A 210 -27.11 -27.75 -7.99
C ALA A 210 -25.78 -27.39 -8.68
N SER A 211 -25.80 -27.19 -10.00
CA SER A 211 -24.62 -26.79 -10.78
C SER A 211 -24.16 -25.37 -10.42
N LEU A 212 -25.11 -24.45 -10.22
CA LEU A 212 -24.84 -23.10 -9.75
C LEU A 212 -24.23 -23.10 -8.34
N ASN A 213 -24.80 -23.89 -7.42
CA ASN A 213 -24.26 -24.02 -6.06
C ASN A 213 -22.80 -24.52 -6.10
N ARG A 214 -22.49 -25.52 -6.93
CA ARG A 214 -21.11 -26.01 -7.12
C ARG A 214 -20.18 -24.95 -7.72
N LEU A 215 -20.67 -24.13 -8.65
CA LEU A 215 -19.88 -23.04 -9.24
C LEU A 215 -19.52 -22.00 -8.16
N VAL A 216 -20.50 -21.61 -7.35
CA VAL A 216 -20.33 -20.65 -6.25
C VAL A 216 -19.38 -21.22 -5.19
N GLU A 217 -19.57 -22.47 -4.78
CA GLU A 217 -18.74 -23.17 -3.80
C GLU A 217 -17.27 -23.28 -4.24
N LYS A 218 -17.02 -23.51 -5.54
CA LYS A 218 -15.66 -23.55 -6.10
C LYS A 218 -15.02 -22.18 -6.28
N THR A 219 -15.80 -21.09 -6.21
CA THR A 219 -15.31 -19.74 -6.37
C THR A 219 -14.82 -19.21 -5.02
N THR A 220 -13.66 -19.71 -4.61
CA THR A 220 -12.98 -19.35 -3.36
C THR A 220 -11.86 -18.33 -3.59
N PHE A 221 -11.51 -17.65 -2.49
CA PHE A 221 -10.46 -16.64 -2.46
C PHE A 221 -9.54 -16.91 -1.27
N PHE A 222 -8.28 -17.22 -1.56
CA PHE A 222 -7.28 -17.57 -0.55
C PHE A 222 -7.74 -18.75 0.31
N GLU A 223 -7.65 -18.66 1.64
CA GLU A 223 -7.96 -19.76 2.54
C GLU A 223 -9.39 -19.68 3.07
N SER A 224 -9.88 -18.48 3.40
CA SER A 224 -11.18 -18.30 4.05
C SER A 224 -12.25 -17.63 3.19
N GLY A 225 -11.85 -16.89 2.15
CA GLY A 225 -12.74 -16.12 1.29
C GLY A 225 -13.54 -16.98 0.32
N GLY A 226 -14.69 -16.48 -0.10
CA GLY A 226 -15.62 -17.21 -0.96
C GLY A 226 -16.71 -16.35 -1.56
N THR A 227 -17.65 -17.01 -2.22
CA THR A 227 -18.74 -16.35 -2.94
C THR A 227 -20.08 -16.80 -2.37
N VAL A 228 -21.03 -15.87 -2.24
CA VAL A 228 -22.44 -16.16 -1.91
C VAL A 228 -23.35 -15.51 -2.94
N ILE A 229 -24.56 -16.06 -3.10
CA ILE A 229 -25.62 -15.44 -3.91
C ILE A 229 -26.75 -15.01 -3.00
N ILE A 230 -27.14 -13.74 -3.11
CA ILE A 230 -28.20 -13.12 -2.33
C ILE A 230 -29.32 -12.65 -3.27
N GLU A 231 -30.56 -12.98 -2.94
CA GLU A 231 -31.73 -12.36 -3.55
C GLU A 231 -32.13 -11.16 -2.67
N PRO A 232 -32.02 -9.91 -3.16
CA PRO A 232 -32.19 -8.73 -2.32
C PRO A 232 -33.64 -8.46 -1.91
N ARG A 233 -34.62 -8.99 -2.67
CA ARG A 233 -36.07 -8.73 -2.50
C ARG A 233 -36.40 -7.23 -2.35
N ALA A 234 -37.59 -6.92 -1.84
CA ALA A 234 -38.11 -5.56 -1.73
C ALA A 234 -37.28 -4.68 -0.77
N ASN A 235 -36.72 -5.26 0.30
CA ASN A 235 -35.96 -4.54 1.31
C ASN A 235 -34.87 -5.45 1.93
N ASP A 236 -33.90 -4.86 2.63
CA ASP A 236 -32.75 -5.58 3.19
C ASP A 236 -33.13 -6.60 4.26
N ALA A 237 -34.23 -6.38 4.99
CA ALA A 237 -34.75 -7.31 5.99
C ALA A 237 -35.39 -8.56 5.37
N GLU A 238 -35.67 -8.55 4.08
CA GLU A 238 -36.20 -9.68 3.32
C GLU A 238 -35.14 -10.36 2.44
N ALA A 239 -33.92 -9.82 2.37
CA ALA A 239 -32.87 -10.41 1.58
C ALA A 239 -32.56 -11.84 2.04
N ILE A 240 -32.50 -12.80 1.11
CA ILE A 240 -32.24 -14.22 1.40
C ILE A 240 -31.00 -14.73 0.70
N PHE A 241 -30.34 -15.72 1.29
CA PHE A 241 -29.30 -16.46 0.60
C PHE A 241 -29.92 -17.43 -0.41
N VAL A 242 -29.62 -17.24 -1.69
CA VAL A 242 -29.93 -18.21 -2.75
C VAL A 242 -28.91 -19.34 -2.74
N SER A 243 -27.62 -18.99 -2.60
CA SER A 243 -26.52 -19.94 -2.46
C SER A 243 -25.60 -19.49 -1.32
N HIS A 244 -25.41 -20.38 -0.34
CA HIS A 244 -24.52 -20.20 0.80
C HIS A 244 -24.15 -21.58 1.36
N PRO A 245 -22.91 -21.81 1.85
CA PRO A 245 -22.47 -23.12 2.37
C PRO A 245 -23.42 -23.77 3.40
N THR A 246 -23.87 -23.02 4.42
CA THR A 246 -24.70 -23.54 5.52
C THR A 246 -26.03 -22.83 5.75
N ALA A 247 -26.32 -21.74 5.03
CA ALA A 247 -27.45 -20.85 5.31
C ALA A 247 -28.33 -20.54 4.09
N ALA A 248 -28.25 -21.37 3.04
CA ALA A 248 -29.13 -21.24 1.89
C ALA A 248 -30.62 -21.26 2.31
N GLY A 249 -31.42 -20.35 1.73
CA GLY A 249 -32.83 -20.14 2.05
C GLY A 249 -33.11 -19.28 3.27
N LYS A 250 -32.12 -19.00 4.14
CA LYS A 250 -32.28 -18.13 5.31
C LYS A 250 -32.14 -16.66 4.95
N LYS A 251 -32.72 -15.77 5.77
CA LYS A 251 -32.53 -14.33 5.60
C LYS A 251 -31.11 -13.93 5.99
N VAL A 252 -30.53 -12.99 5.24
CA VAL A 252 -29.15 -12.52 5.47
C VAL A 252 -29.00 -11.93 6.88
N LEU A 253 -29.94 -11.08 7.30
CA LEU A 253 -29.92 -10.46 8.63
C LEU A 253 -30.25 -11.40 9.78
N GLU A 254 -30.85 -12.57 9.53
CA GLU A 254 -31.03 -13.61 10.55
C GLU A 254 -29.71 -14.35 10.82
N VAL A 255 -28.88 -14.51 9.78
CA VAL A 255 -27.57 -15.17 9.88
C VAL A 255 -26.54 -14.21 10.46
N ASN A 256 -26.53 -12.96 9.98
CA ASN A 256 -25.64 -11.92 10.50
C ASN A 256 -26.39 -10.57 10.61
N PRO A 257 -26.90 -10.21 11.80
CA PRO A 257 -27.62 -8.95 12.02
C PRO A 257 -26.79 -7.69 11.74
N GLN A 258 -25.45 -7.79 11.79
CA GLN A 258 -24.55 -6.66 11.54
C GLN A 258 -24.39 -6.33 10.05
N ALA A 259 -24.95 -7.15 9.15
CA ALA A 259 -24.83 -6.97 7.71
C ALA A 259 -25.70 -5.83 7.15
N GLY A 260 -26.57 -5.20 7.95
CA GLY A 260 -27.48 -4.14 7.50
C GLY A 260 -26.80 -3.01 6.72
N PRO A 261 -25.76 -2.33 7.26
CA PRO A 261 -25.06 -1.28 6.54
C PRO A 261 -24.41 -1.74 5.23
N MET A 262 -23.88 -2.98 5.21
CA MET A 262 -23.28 -3.59 4.04
C MET A 262 -24.32 -3.85 2.94
N LEU A 263 -25.50 -4.39 3.29
CA LEU A 263 -26.60 -4.60 2.36
C LEU A 263 -27.13 -3.28 1.79
N ALA A 264 -27.24 -2.24 2.63
CA ALA A 264 -27.64 -0.92 2.18
C ALA A 264 -26.64 -0.32 1.19
N ALA A 265 -25.33 -0.42 1.47
CA ALA A 265 -24.28 0.01 0.55
C ALA A 265 -24.31 -0.77 -0.78
N MET A 266 -24.55 -2.08 -0.71
CA MET A 266 -24.74 -2.95 -1.87
C MET A 266 -25.98 -2.60 -2.67
N ARG A 267 -27.09 -2.18 -2.05
CA ARG A 267 -28.32 -1.78 -2.75
C ARG A 267 -28.18 -0.45 -3.48
N ALA A 268 -27.37 0.46 -2.96
CA ALA A 268 -27.25 1.83 -3.47
C ALA A 268 -26.66 1.92 -4.89
N SER A 269 -25.98 0.88 -5.38
CA SER A 269 -25.32 0.83 -6.69
C SER A 269 -25.56 -0.51 -7.37
N GLU A 270 -25.53 -0.56 -8.70
CA GLU A 270 -25.67 -1.82 -9.45
C GLU A 270 -24.51 -2.77 -9.16
N ASP A 271 -23.28 -2.25 -9.12
CA ASP A 271 -22.07 -2.94 -8.68
C ASP A 271 -21.45 -2.16 -7.52
N ALA A 272 -21.00 -2.88 -6.49
CA ALA A 272 -20.51 -2.25 -5.26
C ALA A 272 -19.18 -2.85 -4.82
N PHE A 273 -18.32 -2.02 -4.23
CA PHE A 273 -17.20 -2.44 -3.41
C PHE A 273 -17.42 -1.94 -1.99
N VAL A 274 -17.35 -2.85 -1.02
CA VAL A 274 -17.50 -2.58 0.41
C VAL A 274 -16.15 -2.83 1.08
N PRO A 275 -15.37 -1.77 1.39
CA PRO A 275 -13.99 -1.90 1.89
C PRO A 275 -13.86 -2.52 3.27
N SER A 276 -14.91 -2.45 4.09
CA SER A 276 -14.99 -3.09 5.39
C SER A 276 -16.37 -3.71 5.52
N SER A 277 -16.42 -5.04 5.44
CA SER A 277 -17.64 -5.81 5.53
C SER A 277 -17.71 -6.59 6.83
N VAL A 278 -18.84 -7.27 7.02
CA VAL A 278 -18.99 -8.31 8.04
C VAL A 278 -19.06 -9.65 7.32
N PRO A 279 -18.57 -10.75 7.91
CA PRO A 279 -18.54 -12.02 7.20
C PRO A 279 -19.96 -12.52 6.87
N LEU A 280 -20.21 -12.81 5.58
CA LEU A 280 -21.43 -13.45 5.09
C LEU A 280 -21.20 -14.87 4.60
N TYR A 281 -20.01 -15.22 4.11
CA TYR A 281 -19.66 -16.52 3.57
C TYR A 281 -19.20 -17.48 4.68
N ASN A 282 -18.28 -17.01 5.53
CA ASN A 282 -17.70 -17.79 6.62
C ASN A 282 -17.37 -16.89 7.81
N ALA A 283 -17.88 -17.22 9.00
CA ALA A 283 -17.69 -16.45 10.23
C ALA A 283 -16.22 -16.31 10.67
N SER A 284 -15.31 -17.16 10.18
CA SER A 284 -13.89 -17.08 10.52
C SER A 284 -13.09 -16.05 9.72
N ILE A 285 -13.68 -15.45 8.68
CA ILE A 285 -12.98 -14.46 7.85
C ILE A 285 -12.65 -13.23 8.72
N LYS A 286 -11.37 -12.82 8.69
CA LYS A 286 -10.88 -11.63 9.38
C LYS A 286 -10.80 -10.45 8.42
N SER A 287 -11.14 -9.27 8.91
CA SER A 287 -11.06 -8.00 8.18
C SER A 287 -11.59 -8.12 6.73
N PRO A 288 -12.82 -8.64 6.52
CA PRO A 288 -13.28 -8.88 5.17
C PRO A 288 -13.58 -7.56 4.45
N TRP A 289 -13.35 -7.57 3.15
CA TRP A 289 -13.99 -6.67 2.20
C TRP A 289 -14.82 -7.49 1.23
N ALA A 290 -15.81 -6.85 0.62
CA ALA A 290 -16.74 -7.52 -0.27
C ALA A 290 -16.90 -6.77 -1.60
N VAL A 291 -17.06 -7.52 -2.68
CA VAL A 291 -17.41 -7.01 -4.00
C VAL A 291 -18.72 -7.63 -4.43
N LYS A 292 -19.65 -6.79 -4.87
CA LYS A 292 -20.94 -7.20 -5.40
C LYS A 292 -20.97 -7.02 -6.91
N ARG A 293 -21.46 -8.04 -7.61
CA ARG A 293 -21.90 -7.98 -9.01
C ARG A 293 -23.36 -8.40 -9.11
N THR A 294 -24.13 -7.73 -9.95
CA THR A 294 -25.55 -8.04 -10.11
C THR A 294 -25.80 -8.86 -11.38
N ALA A 295 -26.45 -10.01 -11.26
CA ALA A 295 -26.98 -10.74 -12.40
C ALA A 295 -28.18 -9.97 -12.97
N LYS A 296 -28.16 -9.67 -14.27
CA LYS A 296 -29.18 -8.87 -14.96
C LYS A 296 -30.55 -9.54 -14.91
N THR A 297 -30.57 -10.86 -14.89
CA THR A 297 -31.76 -11.69 -14.95
C THR A 297 -32.09 -12.21 -13.56
N GLY A 298 -33.17 -11.71 -12.98
CA GLY A 298 -33.61 -12.05 -11.62
C GLY A 298 -33.01 -11.16 -10.52
N GLY A 299 -32.04 -10.29 -10.84
CA GLY A 299 -31.51 -9.28 -9.91
C GLY A 299 -30.74 -9.87 -8.72
N TRP A 300 -30.24 -11.09 -8.86
CA TRP A 300 -29.44 -11.74 -7.82
C TRP A 300 -28.09 -11.06 -7.66
N TRP A 301 -27.67 -10.89 -6.42
CA TRP A 301 -26.38 -10.32 -6.07
C TRP A 301 -25.38 -11.44 -5.87
N ILE A 302 -24.30 -11.40 -6.63
CA ILE A 302 -23.14 -12.25 -6.45
C ILE A 302 -22.17 -11.46 -5.60
N VAL A 303 -21.94 -11.93 -4.37
CA VAL A 303 -21.06 -11.27 -3.41
C VAL A 303 -19.83 -12.13 -3.22
N ALA A 304 -18.68 -11.61 -3.66
CA ALA A 304 -17.37 -12.17 -3.36
C ALA A 304 -16.83 -11.51 -2.10
N GLU A 305 -16.45 -12.32 -1.12
CA GLU A 305 -15.82 -11.86 0.13
C GLU A 305 -14.40 -12.38 0.23
N VAL A 306 -13.50 -11.49 0.63
CA VAL A 306 -12.07 -11.76 0.70
C VAL A 306 -11.53 -11.20 2.02
N SER A 307 -10.67 -11.99 2.67
CA SER A 307 -9.88 -11.57 3.83
C SER A 307 -8.78 -10.60 3.39
N ASP A 308 -8.78 -9.35 3.89
CA ASP A 308 -7.70 -8.40 3.61
C ASP A 308 -6.34 -8.93 4.12
N ASP A 309 -6.35 -9.58 5.28
CA ASP A 309 -5.15 -10.15 5.92
C ASP A 309 -4.50 -11.22 5.04
N GLU A 310 -5.29 -12.15 4.50
CA GLU A 310 -4.79 -13.22 3.62
C GLU A 310 -4.35 -12.67 2.26
N ALA A 311 -5.17 -11.79 1.68
CA ALA A 311 -4.91 -11.22 0.36
C ALA A 311 -3.65 -10.34 0.34
N MET A 312 -3.38 -9.65 1.44
CA MET A 312 -2.17 -8.82 1.61
C MET A 312 -0.99 -9.56 2.24
N ALA A 313 -1.13 -10.81 2.70
CA ALA A 313 -0.05 -11.53 3.40
C ALA A 313 1.25 -11.58 2.58
N SER A 314 1.17 -11.96 1.30
CA SER A 314 2.32 -12.01 0.40
C SER A 314 2.91 -10.62 0.13
N HIS A 315 2.04 -9.60 0.04
CA HIS A 315 2.45 -8.22 -0.13
C HIS A 315 3.26 -7.71 1.07
N TRP A 316 2.78 -7.96 2.28
CA TRP A 316 3.47 -7.59 3.53
C TRP A 316 4.81 -8.30 3.68
N GLN A 317 4.88 -9.60 3.37
CA GLN A 317 6.16 -10.33 3.39
C GLN A 317 7.20 -9.71 2.44
N THR A 318 6.78 -9.32 1.24
CA THR A 318 7.65 -8.68 0.25
C THR A 318 8.10 -7.30 0.71
N ILE A 319 7.20 -6.52 1.31
CA ILE A 319 7.49 -5.20 1.89
C ILE A 319 8.49 -5.29 3.04
N TYR A 320 8.33 -6.25 3.96
CA TYR A 320 9.27 -6.39 5.09
C TYR A 320 10.68 -6.77 4.61
N LEU A 321 10.80 -7.65 3.62
CA LEU A 321 12.08 -7.98 3.02
C LEU A 321 12.73 -6.77 2.36
N PHE A 322 11.95 -5.96 1.64
CA PHE A 322 12.42 -4.73 1.03
C PHE A 322 12.94 -3.72 2.08
N TRP A 323 12.19 -3.50 3.16
CA TRP A 323 12.63 -2.64 4.27
C TRP A 323 13.88 -3.16 4.97
N ALA A 324 14.00 -4.48 5.16
CA ALA A 324 15.20 -5.09 5.73
C ALA A 324 16.43 -4.86 4.84
N LEU A 325 16.30 -5.04 3.52
CA LEU A 325 17.36 -4.77 2.55
C LEU A 325 17.74 -3.29 2.53
N LEU A 326 16.76 -2.38 2.59
CA LEU A 326 17.00 -0.95 2.62
C LEU A 326 17.73 -0.51 3.90
N ALA A 327 17.32 -1.04 5.05
CA ALA A 327 18.01 -0.80 6.31
C ALA A 327 19.46 -1.31 6.26
N GLY A 328 19.69 -2.51 5.71
CA GLY A 328 21.02 -3.07 5.49
C GLY A 328 21.89 -2.21 4.59
N CYS A 329 21.36 -1.77 3.44
CA CYS A 329 22.07 -0.91 2.50
C CYS A 329 22.44 0.45 3.13
N THR A 330 21.50 1.06 3.86
CA THR A 330 21.72 2.33 4.57
C THR A 330 22.82 2.18 5.63
N ALA A 331 22.82 1.08 6.38
CA ALA A 331 23.86 0.79 7.37
C ALA A 331 25.24 0.59 6.72
N LEU A 332 25.31 -0.15 5.61
CA LEU A 332 26.55 -0.38 4.85
C LEU A 332 27.11 0.92 4.26
N LEU A 333 26.26 1.75 3.63
CA LEU A 333 26.65 3.05 3.10
C LEU A 333 27.11 3.99 4.22
N GLY A 334 26.40 4.00 5.35
CA GLY A 334 26.79 4.80 6.51
C GLY A 334 28.14 4.39 7.10
N ALA A 335 28.38 3.08 7.25
CA ALA A 335 29.66 2.55 7.69
C ALA A 335 30.78 2.87 6.69
N GLY A 336 30.53 2.67 5.39
CA GLY A 336 31.47 2.98 4.32
C GLY A 336 31.87 4.45 4.30
N LEU A 337 30.90 5.36 4.34
CA LEU A 337 31.14 6.81 4.36
C LEU A 337 31.89 7.24 5.63
N PHE A 338 31.56 6.66 6.78
CA PHE A 338 32.27 6.92 8.03
C PHE A 338 33.75 6.51 7.94
N VAL A 339 34.05 5.32 7.40
CA VAL A 339 35.43 4.85 7.20
C VAL A 339 36.17 5.76 6.21
N LEU A 340 35.53 6.12 5.10
CA LEU A 340 36.08 7.00 4.06
C LEU A 340 36.47 8.38 4.62
N ILE A 341 35.56 9.05 5.33
CA ILE A 341 35.80 10.37 5.92
C ILE A 341 36.85 10.31 7.03
N ARG A 342 36.82 9.24 7.85
CA ARG A 342 37.81 9.06 8.92
C ARG A 342 39.22 8.91 8.36
N ARG A 343 39.39 8.11 7.30
CA ARG A 343 40.68 7.80 6.70
C ARG A 343 41.20 8.93 5.79
N ASN A 344 40.33 9.55 5.00
CA ASN A 344 40.76 10.53 3.99
C ASN A 344 40.76 11.97 4.49
N VAL A 345 40.03 12.31 5.55
CA VAL A 345 39.93 13.70 6.04
C VAL A 345 40.36 13.80 7.49
N SER A 346 39.74 13.04 8.39
CA SER A 346 39.93 13.23 9.84
C SER A 346 41.34 12.90 10.32
N ALA A 347 41.91 11.78 9.88
CA ALA A 347 43.24 11.37 10.29
C ALA A 347 44.35 12.31 9.75
N PRO A 348 44.40 12.66 8.45
CA PRO A 348 45.35 13.64 7.92
C PRO A 348 45.25 15.03 8.54
N LEU A 349 44.04 15.54 8.80
CA LEU A 349 43.88 16.83 9.47
C LEU A 349 44.41 16.80 10.91
N ARG A 350 44.31 15.65 11.59
CA ARG A 350 44.90 15.46 12.92
C ARG A 350 46.42 15.50 12.86
N GLU A 351 47.03 14.87 11.86
CA GLU A 351 48.48 14.92 11.62
C GLU A 351 48.96 16.34 11.33
N LEU A 352 48.24 17.08 10.46
CA LEU A 352 48.47 18.51 10.20
C LEU A 352 48.42 19.36 11.48
N THR A 353 47.41 19.13 12.32
CA THR A 353 47.27 19.85 13.59
C THR A 353 48.48 19.58 14.50
N THR A 354 48.94 18.33 14.58
CA THR A 354 50.14 17.97 15.33
C THR A 354 51.41 18.61 14.74
N ALA A 355 51.53 18.67 13.42
CA ALA A 355 52.64 19.33 12.73
C ALA A 355 52.74 20.82 13.06
N VAL A 356 51.65 21.56 12.90
CA VAL A 356 51.56 22.99 13.23
C VAL A 356 51.86 23.23 14.72
N THR A 357 51.33 22.38 15.61
CA THR A 357 51.61 22.48 17.06
C THR A 357 53.09 22.29 17.37
N THR A 358 53.77 21.39 16.66
CA THR A 358 55.21 21.11 16.85
C THR A 358 56.05 22.31 16.42
N VAL A 359 55.73 22.90 15.25
CA VAL A 359 56.38 24.14 14.77
C VAL A 359 56.13 25.31 15.72
N ALA A 360 54.90 25.47 16.21
CA ALA A 360 54.55 26.52 17.17
C ALA A 360 55.27 26.38 18.52
N GLN A 361 55.64 25.17 18.92
CA GLN A 361 56.45 24.91 20.12
C GLN A 361 57.96 25.14 19.89
N GLY A 362 58.37 25.50 18.67
CA GLY A 362 59.76 25.80 18.33
C GLY A 362 60.59 24.58 17.91
N ASP A 363 59.99 23.38 17.86
CA ASP A 363 60.67 22.19 17.33
C ASP A 363 60.59 22.19 15.79
N LEU A 364 61.65 22.69 15.16
CA LEU A 364 61.79 22.74 13.71
C LEU A 364 62.52 21.51 13.14
N THR A 365 62.84 20.50 13.95
CA THR A 365 63.62 19.33 13.52
C THR A 365 62.80 18.32 12.73
N LYS A 366 61.49 18.28 12.94
CA LYS A 366 60.57 17.37 12.24
C LYS A 366 60.15 17.91 10.90
N THR A 367 60.34 17.12 9.84
CA THR A 367 59.91 17.45 8.48
C THR A 367 58.52 16.90 8.20
N PHE A 368 57.74 17.59 7.37
CA PHE A 368 56.39 17.17 7.00
C PHE A 368 56.28 16.99 5.49
N HIS A 369 55.82 15.82 5.05
CA HIS A 369 55.71 15.48 3.63
C HIS A 369 54.32 14.88 3.33
N SER A 370 53.79 15.17 2.15
CA SER A 370 52.54 14.58 1.68
C SER A 370 52.55 14.36 0.17
N ASP A 371 52.29 13.12 -0.23
CA ASP A 371 52.09 12.73 -1.64
C ASP A 371 50.65 12.95 -2.12
N ARG A 372 49.79 13.50 -1.26
CA ARG A 372 48.39 13.78 -1.60
C ARG A 372 48.29 14.93 -2.59
N ARG A 373 47.38 14.77 -3.54
CA ARG A 373 47.06 15.77 -4.58
C ARG A 373 45.79 16.57 -4.29
N ASP A 374 45.24 16.45 -3.10
CA ASP A 374 44.05 17.18 -2.62
C ASP A 374 44.43 18.41 -1.77
N GLU A 375 43.43 19.14 -1.31
CA GLU A 375 43.57 20.34 -0.48
C GLU A 375 44.32 20.05 0.83
N VAL A 376 44.16 18.84 1.37
CA VAL A 376 44.90 18.39 2.56
C VAL A 376 46.39 18.26 2.25
N GLY A 377 46.75 17.68 1.10
CA GLY A 377 48.15 17.61 0.65
C GLY A 377 48.77 18.99 0.42
N VAL A 378 48.00 19.94 -0.12
CA VAL A 378 48.43 21.34 -0.27
C VAL A 378 48.72 21.95 1.10
N LEU A 379 47.82 21.80 2.08
CA LEU A 379 48.02 22.32 3.44
C LEU A 379 49.29 21.76 4.10
N VAL A 380 49.60 20.46 3.93
CA VAL A 380 50.83 19.87 4.48
C VAL A 380 52.07 20.55 3.87
N ARG A 381 52.09 20.76 2.55
CA ARG A 381 53.21 21.41 1.86
C ARG A 381 53.39 22.86 2.29
N GLU A 382 52.30 23.60 2.51
CA GLU A 382 52.38 24.98 3.00
C GLU A 382 52.91 25.06 4.45
N VAL A 383 52.54 24.12 5.33
CA VAL A 383 53.11 24.04 6.68
C VAL A 383 54.61 23.74 6.64
N GLU A 384 55.05 22.87 5.73
CA GLU A 384 56.47 22.60 5.51
C GLU A 384 57.23 23.83 4.98
N ASN A 385 56.66 24.56 4.02
CA ASN A 385 57.23 25.83 3.54
C ASN A 385 57.38 26.85 4.68
N MET A 386 56.38 26.94 5.57
CA MET A 386 56.44 27.79 6.76
C MET A 386 57.57 27.37 7.71
N ARG A 387 57.73 26.05 7.96
CA ARG A 387 58.82 25.51 8.79
C ARG A 387 60.20 25.86 8.19
N GLN A 388 60.37 25.75 6.88
CA GLN A 388 61.62 26.10 6.20
C GLN A 388 61.96 27.59 6.35
N ARG A 389 60.98 28.48 6.16
CA ARG A 389 61.15 29.92 6.40
C ARG A 389 61.55 30.23 7.84
N PHE A 390 60.96 29.54 8.83
CA PHE A 390 61.37 29.68 10.23
C PHE A 390 62.80 29.21 10.47
N LEU A 391 63.23 28.10 9.87
CA LEU A 391 64.62 27.63 9.97
C LEU A 391 65.62 28.64 9.40
N ASP A 392 65.32 29.22 8.25
CA ASP A 392 66.21 30.21 7.62
C ASP A 392 66.30 31.49 8.44
N MET A 393 65.18 31.96 9.00
CA MET A 393 65.19 33.09 9.93
C MET A 393 66.00 32.80 11.20
N MET A 394 65.91 31.60 11.77
CA MET A 394 66.73 31.18 12.91
C MET A 394 68.23 31.12 12.58
N ARG A 395 68.59 30.67 11.37
CA ARG A 395 69.99 30.69 10.88
C ARG A 395 70.52 32.11 10.72
N GLN A 396 69.71 33.01 10.14
CA GLN A 396 70.07 34.42 10.00
C GLN A 396 70.24 35.11 11.35
N LEU A 397 69.33 34.86 12.30
CA LEU A 397 69.44 35.36 13.68
C LEU A 397 70.71 34.86 14.37
N ARG A 398 71.06 33.58 14.20
CA ARG A 398 72.29 33.02 14.76
C ARG A 398 73.53 33.68 14.15
N SER A 399 73.58 33.82 12.83
CA SER A 399 74.70 34.50 12.16
C SER A 399 74.82 35.97 12.56
N ALA A 400 73.70 36.68 12.72
CA ALA A 400 73.69 38.04 13.22
C ALA A 400 74.20 38.13 14.66
N ALA A 401 73.81 37.18 15.53
CA ALA A 401 74.30 37.09 16.90
C ALA A 401 75.81 36.79 16.96
N ASP A 402 76.30 35.88 16.11
CA ASP A 402 77.73 35.56 16.01
C ASP A 402 78.53 36.79 15.54
N ASN A 403 78.05 37.51 14.52
CA ASN A 403 78.67 38.75 14.03
C ASN A 403 78.69 39.85 15.10
N ILE A 404 77.59 40.02 15.85
CA ILE A 404 77.54 40.94 17.00
C ILE A 404 78.53 40.50 18.08
N GLY A 405 78.66 39.20 18.33
CA GLY A 405 79.65 38.65 19.25
C GLY A 405 81.08 38.98 18.84
N THR A 406 81.43 38.77 17.56
CA THR A 406 82.74 39.13 17.00
C THR A 406 83.00 40.63 17.10
N ALA A 407 82.06 41.47 16.64
CA ALA A 407 82.19 42.93 16.72
C ALA A 407 82.32 43.41 18.18
N SER A 408 81.58 42.82 19.12
CA SER A 408 81.70 43.14 20.54
C SER A 408 83.08 42.77 21.10
N SER A 409 83.66 41.65 20.65
CA SER A 409 85.03 41.26 21.01
C SER A 409 86.06 42.23 20.45
N GLU A 410 85.93 42.65 19.18
CA GLU A 410 86.81 43.64 18.56
C GLU A 410 86.73 45.00 19.26
N ILE A 411 85.52 45.46 19.61
CA ILE A 411 85.32 46.68 20.41
C ILE A 411 86.00 46.55 21.77
N ALA A 412 85.85 45.40 22.45
CA ALA A 412 86.50 45.18 23.74
C ALA A 412 88.03 45.28 23.64
N THR A 413 88.63 44.65 22.62
CA THR A 413 90.08 44.75 22.34
C THR A 413 90.48 46.18 21.99
N GLY A 414 89.71 46.88 21.14
CA GLY A 414 89.97 48.27 20.78
C GLY A 414 89.89 49.23 21.98
N ASN A 415 88.93 49.02 22.90
CA ASN A 415 88.85 49.76 24.15
C ASN A 415 90.05 49.50 25.07
N GLN A 416 90.58 48.27 25.12
CA GLN A 416 91.79 47.96 25.87
C GLN A 416 93.02 48.70 25.30
N ASP A 417 93.21 48.69 23.98
CA ASP A 417 94.29 49.43 23.33
C ASP A 417 94.18 50.94 23.57
N LEU A 418 92.96 51.50 23.43
CA LEU A 418 92.70 52.90 23.72
C LEU A 418 92.99 53.24 25.19
N SER A 419 92.60 52.38 26.13
CA SER A 419 92.91 52.55 27.55
C SER A 419 94.42 52.58 27.78
N ALA A 420 95.17 51.63 27.21
CA ALA A 420 96.63 51.58 27.31
C ALA A 420 97.30 52.83 26.71
N ARG A 421 96.84 53.30 25.54
CA ARG A 421 97.32 54.55 24.94
C ARG A 421 96.96 55.79 25.76
N THR A 422 95.80 55.77 26.42
CA THR A 422 95.38 56.86 27.31
C THR A 422 96.27 56.91 28.55
N GLU A 423 96.59 55.75 29.15
CA GLU A 423 97.57 55.64 30.24
C GLU A 423 98.96 56.12 29.81
N GLN A 424 99.43 55.72 28.63
CA GLN A 424 100.69 56.17 28.06
C GLN A 424 100.71 57.70 27.86
N THR A 425 99.62 58.27 27.34
CA THR A 425 99.49 59.71 27.12
C THR A 425 99.46 60.47 28.45
N ALA A 426 98.77 59.94 29.46
CA ALA A 426 98.77 60.49 30.81
C ALA A 426 100.19 60.46 31.43
N SER A 427 100.95 59.38 31.23
CA SER A 427 102.35 59.27 31.65
C SER A 427 103.24 60.32 30.97
N ASN A 428 103.14 60.46 29.64
CA ASN A 428 103.89 61.48 28.91
C ASN A 428 103.51 62.92 29.34
N LEU A 429 102.24 63.15 29.68
CA LEU A 429 101.78 64.43 30.24
C LEU A 429 102.37 64.68 31.64
N GLN A 430 102.47 63.66 32.49
CA GLN A 430 103.16 63.76 33.77
C GLN A 430 104.65 64.09 33.59
N GLU A 431 105.33 63.44 32.65
CA GLU A 431 106.74 63.73 32.34
C GLU A 431 106.92 65.15 31.77
N THR A 432 105.99 65.60 30.94
CA THR A 432 105.95 66.98 30.43
C THR A 432 105.71 67.98 31.55
N ALA A 433 104.78 67.70 32.47
CA ALA A 433 104.50 68.54 33.63
C ALA A 433 105.70 68.61 34.59
N ALA A 434 106.36 67.49 34.86
CA ALA A 434 107.58 67.44 35.67
C ALA A 434 108.73 68.20 35.00
N SER A 435 108.88 68.07 33.68
CA SER A 435 109.86 68.85 32.90
C SER A 435 109.54 70.35 32.93
N MET A 436 108.27 70.74 32.88
CA MET A 436 107.81 72.11 33.05
C MET A 436 108.06 72.63 34.47
N GLU A 437 107.88 71.81 35.51
CA GLU A 437 108.23 72.13 36.89
C GLU A 437 109.75 72.34 37.05
N GLN A 438 110.56 71.46 36.47
CA GLN A 438 112.01 71.57 36.49
C GLN A 438 112.48 72.81 35.72
N LEU A 439 111.90 73.11 34.56
CA LEU A 439 112.13 74.35 33.83
C LEU A 439 111.72 75.58 34.64
N THR A 440 110.55 75.55 35.29
CA THR A 440 110.07 76.64 36.14
C THR A 440 110.99 76.84 37.35
N SER A 441 111.46 75.75 37.97
CA SER A 441 112.47 75.77 39.03
C SER A 441 113.79 76.38 38.55
N THR A 442 114.27 75.97 37.38
CA THR A 442 115.50 76.51 36.77
C THR A 442 115.36 78.01 36.44
N VAL A 443 114.20 78.43 35.94
CA VAL A 443 113.87 79.84 35.68
C VAL A 443 113.81 80.63 36.99
N ARG A 444 113.21 80.06 38.05
CA ARG A 444 113.16 80.67 39.39
C ARG A 444 114.55 80.80 40.01
N GLN A 445 115.38 79.75 39.90
CA GLN A 445 116.77 79.76 40.31
C GLN A 445 117.60 80.79 39.53
N SER A 446 117.36 80.93 38.23
CA SER A 446 117.99 81.96 37.39
C SER A 446 117.53 83.37 37.76
N ALA A 447 116.26 83.53 38.16
CA ALA A 447 115.70 84.80 38.62
C ALA A 447 116.21 85.19 40.03
N ASP A 448 116.39 84.24 40.94
CA ASP A 448 116.97 84.49 42.27
C ASP A 448 118.49 84.71 42.20
N ALA A 449 119.21 84.11 41.25
CA ALA A 449 120.63 84.39 41.00
C ALA A 449 120.90 85.76 40.36
N ALA A 450 119.85 86.44 39.88
CA ALA A 450 119.91 87.78 39.30
C ALA A 450 119.50 88.89 40.29
N ARG A 451 119.26 88.55 41.57
CA ARG A 451 119.11 89.48 42.70
C ARG A 451 120.37 89.52 43.53
#